data_AF-A0A382BPQ4-F1
#
_entry.id   AF-A0A382BPQ4-F1
#
_cell.length_a   1.000
_cell.length_b   1.000
_cell.length_c   1.000
_cell.angle_alpha   90.00
_cell.angle_beta   90.00
_cell.angle_gamma   90.00
#
_symmetry.space_group_name_H-M   'P 1'
#
loop_
_entity.id
_entity.type
_entity.pdbx_description
1 polymer ?
#
loop_
_entity_poly.entity_id
_entity_poly.type
_entity_poly.pdbx_seq_one_letter_code
_entity_poly.pdbx_strand_id
1 'polypeptide(L)'
;MDAISEVKEDWKRVDRALIPADLLCSMPQPECKGLTMLTDIMINATVCKLGPRVGQITAPYSEGIEIVLDVAETIEHRMRRPEFGRHLETSVRSLETGAHIEVCIEATGFQNAPAIDDCVSFVLWAETGFFEPPSTLNDKILYVRDPELYERRQAARVAEAKREMERQIKDRELAREESLARSEAQSNIMLERERVRNLSWRELIAEHESAGPPTDDISSALYHLRVSLLTLPAPGHPIGQH
;
A
#
# COMPACT_ATOMS: atom_id res chain seq x y z
N MET A 1 27.21 45.20 23.77
CA MET A 1 26.19 44.15 23.95
C MET A 1 26.93 42.83 23.90
N ASP A 2 26.82 42.02 24.97
CA ASP A 2 27.57 40.77 25.06
C ASP A 2 26.93 39.72 24.15
N ALA A 3 27.73 39.01 23.34
CA ALA A 3 27.26 37.95 22.44
C ALA A 3 26.41 36.88 23.16
N ILE A 4 26.66 36.66 24.46
CA ILE A 4 25.88 35.74 25.31
C ILE A 4 24.44 36.23 25.52
N SER A 5 24.22 37.55 25.54
CA SER A 5 22.87 38.12 25.68
C SER A 5 22.06 37.99 24.39
N GLU A 6 22.70 38.12 23.22
CA GLU A 6 22.06 37.96 21.91
C GLU A 6 21.59 36.52 21.69
N VAL A 7 22.47 35.53 21.95
CA VAL A 7 22.11 34.10 21.82
C VAL A 7 20.92 33.72 22.70
N LYS A 8 20.86 34.25 23.94
CA LYS A 8 19.75 33.98 24.85
C LYS A 8 18.42 34.59 24.39
N GLU A 9 18.46 35.73 23.73
CA GLU A 9 17.24 36.36 23.20
C GLU A 9 16.76 35.66 21.92
N ASP A 10 17.68 35.22 21.06
CA ASP A 10 17.33 34.40 19.89
C ASP A 10 16.71 33.06 20.28
N TRP A 11 17.26 32.41 21.29
CA TRP A 11 16.67 31.21 21.90
C TRP A 11 15.23 31.44 22.35
N LYS A 12 14.98 32.47 23.15
CA LYS A 12 13.62 32.77 23.64
C LYS A 12 12.67 33.11 22.49
N ARG A 13 13.16 33.79 21.45
CA ARG A 13 12.36 34.17 20.29
C ARG A 13 11.92 32.94 19.50
N VAL A 14 12.86 32.04 19.19
CA VAL A 14 12.58 30.80 18.45
C VAL A 14 11.68 29.88 19.26
N ASP A 15 12.00 29.65 20.53
CA ASP A 15 11.22 28.79 21.44
C ASP A 15 9.74 29.22 21.51
N ARG A 16 9.48 30.53 21.74
CA ARG A 16 8.12 31.09 21.78
C ARG A 16 7.40 31.10 20.42
N ALA A 17 8.15 31.10 19.33
CA ALA A 17 7.58 31.05 17.99
C ALA A 17 7.20 29.61 17.60
N LEU A 18 7.94 28.61 18.11
CA LEU A 18 7.70 27.20 17.82
C LEU A 18 6.59 26.60 18.69
N ILE A 19 6.47 27.00 19.96
CA ILE A 19 5.52 26.36 20.88
C ILE A 19 4.67 27.43 21.61
N PRO A 20 3.34 27.38 21.45
CA PRO A 20 2.40 28.17 22.25
C PRO A 20 2.54 27.92 23.76
N ALA A 21 2.30 28.95 24.58
CA ALA A 21 2.54 28.89 26.03
C ALA A 21 1.62 27.89 26.77
N ASP A 22 0.40 27.71 26.28
CA ASP A 22 -0.56 26.71 26.74
C ASP A 22 -0.09 25.29 26.42
N LEU A 23 0.40 25.05 25.20
CA LEU A 23 0.96 23.77 24.80
C LEU A 23 2.18 23.42 25.66
N LEU A 24 3.11 24.36 25.86
CA LEU A 24 4.32 24.18 26.66
C LEU A 24 4.04 23.67 28.08
N CYS A 25 2.95 24.12 28.70
CA CYS A 25 2.55 23.69 30.05
C CYS A 25 2.01 22.24 30.09
N SER A 26 1.53 21.72 28.95
CA SER A 26 0.85 20.42 28.85
C SER A 26 1.75 19.31 28.30
N MET A 27 2.85 19.67 27.62
CA MET A 27 3.74 18.73 26.96
C MET A 27 4.45 17.79 27.95
N PRO A 28 4.59 16.49 27.61
CA PRO A 28 5.34 15.56 28.43
C PRO A 28 6.86 15.85 28.35
N GLN A 29 7.60 15.42 29.38
CA GLN A 29 9.03 15.73 29.51
C GLN A 29 9.89 15.38 28.27
N PRO A 30 9.66 14.27 27.53
CA PRO A 30 10.41 13.98 26.32
C PRO A 30 10.26 15.08 25.24
N GLU A 31 9.06 15.61 25.06
CA GLU A 31 8.81 16.71 24.11
C GLU A 31 9.54 17.98 24.55
N CYS A 32 9.47 18.35 25.84
CA CYS A 32 10.16 19.53 26.35
C CYS A 32 11.69 19.44 26.19
N LYS A 33 12.27 18.24 26.33
CA LYS A 33 13.70 18.00 26.08
C LYS A 33 14.04 18.12 24.59
N GLY A 34 13.21 17.54 23.73
CA GLY A 34 13.35 17.67 22.28
C GLY A 34 13.29 19.12 21.80
N LEU A 35 12.44 19.95 22.43
CA LEU A 35 12.29 21.37 22.05
C LEU A 35 13.60 22.14 22.13
N THR A 36 14.43 21.84 23.13
CA THR A 36 15.76 22.44 23.28
C THR A 36 16.63 22.14 22.05
N MET A 37 16.58 20.90 21.54
CA MET A 37 17.30 20.49 20.35
C MET A 37 16.73 21.14 19.08
N LEU A 38 15.41 21.18 18.93
CA LEU A 38 14.76 21.82 17.77
C LEU A 38 15.09 23.31 17.72
N THR A 39 15.05 24.01 18.84
CA THR A 39 15.42 25.44 18.93
C THR A 39 16.86 25.66 18.50
N ASP A 40 17.81 24.85 18.97
CA ASP A 40 19.22 24.96 18.58
C ASP A 40 19.40 24.74 17.07
N ILE A 41 18.75 23.71 16.51
CA ILE A 41 18.80 23.43 15.07
C ILE A 41 18.18 24.58 14.27
N MET A 42 17.04 25.12 14.70
CA MET A 42 16.38 26.23 14.02
C MET A 42 17.18 27.53 14.04
N ILE A 43 17.96 27.79 15.08
CA ILE A 43 18.86 28.96 15.14
C ILE A 43 19.98 28.82 14.11
N ASN A 44 20.46 27.59 13.87
CA ASN A 44 21.55 27.30 12.95
C ASN A 44 21.07 26.91 11.54
N ALA A 45 19.76 26.78 11.33
CA ALA A 45 19.17 26.38 10.06
C ALA A 45 19.43 27.44 8.97
N THR A 46 19.74 26.97 7.76
CA THR A 46 20.02 27.86 6.62
C THR A 46 18.86 27.92 5.63
N VAL A 47 18.07 26.85 5.58
CA VAL A 47 16.92 26.68 4.69
C VAL A 47 15.61 26.97 5.43
N CYS A 48 15.45 26.40 6.62
CA CYS A 48 14.21 26.53 7.39
C CYS A 48 14.08 27.89 8.05
N LYS A 49 12.84 28.40 8.11
CA LYS A 49 12.49 29.67 8.75
C LYS A 49 11.26 29.50 9.64
N LEU A 50 11.14 30.33 10.66
CA LEU A 50 9.90 30.44 11.44
C LEU A 50 8.75 30.82 10.51
N GLY A 51 7.64 30.10 10.65
CA GLY A 51 6.46 30.28 9.83
C GLY A 51 5.65 31.53 10.18
N PRO A 52 4.59 31.81 9.40
CA PRO A 52 3.77 33.00 9.59
C PRO A 52 2.89 32.92 10.84
N ARG A 53 2.64 31.72 11.36
CA ARG A 53 1.89 31.48 12.61
C ARG A 53 2.81 30.89 13.66
N VAL A 54 2.51 31.16 14.93
CA VAL A 54 3.13 30.46 16.05
C VAL A 54 2.84 28.97 15.89
N GLY A 55 3.85 28.13 16.13
CA GLY A 55 3.75 26.69 15.87
C GLY A 55 4.38 26.24 14.57
N GLN A 56 4.69 27.15 13.65
CA GLN A 56 5.02 26.76 12.28
C GLN A 56 6.49 26.94 11.91
N ILE A 57 6.98 26.02 11.07
CA ILE A 57 8.25 26.10 10.37
C ILE A 57 7.94 26.09 8.88
N THR A 58 8.66 26.90 8.12
CA THR A 58 8.55 26.99 6.66
C THR A 58 9.87 26.63 6.02
N ALA A 59 9.83 25.86 4.94
CA ALA A 59 11.00 25.47 4.18
C ALA A 59 10.70 25.55 2.67
N PRO A 60 11.56 26.22 1.88
CA PRO A 60 11.41 26.23 0.43
C PRO A 60 11.69 24.82 -0.13
N TYR A 61 10.81 24.35 -1.03
CA TYR A 61 10.98 23.06 -1.70
C TYR A 61 11.49 23.23 -3.13
N SER A 62 10.85 24.10 -3.90
CA SER A 62 11.25 24.44 -5.27
C SER A 62 10.79 25.86 -5.59
N GLU A 63 11.14 26.38 -6.77
CA GLU A 63 10.69 27.71 -7.22
C GLU A 63 9.17 27.86 -7.07
N GLY A 64 8.75 28.85 -6.29
CA GLY A 64 7.34 29.15 -6.04
C GLY A 64 6.61 28.20 -5.08
N ILE A 65 7.27 27.21 -4.47
CA ILE A 65 6.66 26.22 -3.57
C ILE A 65 7.38 26.17 -2.22
N GLU A 66 6.60 26.31 -1.14
CA GLU A 66 7.05 26.12 0.24
C GLU A 66 6.29 24.98 0.92
N ILE A 67 6.98 24.27 1.80
CA ILE A 67 6.38 23.32 2.72
C ILE A 67 6.34 23.95 4.10
N VAL A 68 5.18 23.90 4.74
CA VAL A 68 4.94 24.38 6.09
C VAL A 68 4.76 23.16 6.99
N LEU A 69 5.54 23.06 8.06
CA LEU A 69 5.32 22.11 9.15
C LEU A 69 4.66 22.85 10.30
N ASP A 70 3.55 22.32 10.81
CA ASP A 70 2.92 22.78 12.05
C ASP A 70 3.39 21.90 13.22
N VAL A 71 4.43 22.36 13.91
CA VAL A 71 5.06 21.69 15.06
C VAL A 71 4.06 21.58 16.22
N ALA A 72 3.34 22.66 16.50
CA ALA A 72 2.38 22.69 17.60
C ALA A 72 1.24 21.69 17.35
N GLU A 73 0.66 21.71 16.15
CA GLU A 73 -0.41 20.78 15.79
C GLU A 73 0.08 19.33 15.76
N THR A 74 1.29 19.08 15.25
CA THR A 74 1.92 17.75 15.26
C THR A 74 2.03 17.18 16.69
N ILE A 75 2.47 17.99 17.66
CA ILE A 75 2.60 17.58 19.06
C ILE A 75 1.22 17.36 19.67
N GLU A 76 0.29 18.30 19.50
CA GLU A 76 -1.07 18.18 20.02
C GLU A 76 -1.78 16.95 19.50
N HIS A 77 -1.68 16.69 18.19
CA HIS A 77 -2.31 15.55 17.57
C HIS A 77 -1.73 14.24 18.12
N ARG A 78 -0.41 14.15 18.28
CA ARG A 78 0.24 12.98 18.89
C ARG A 78 -0.17 12.76 20.34
N MET A 79 -0.36 13.83 21.12
CA MET A 79 -0.82 13.74 22.50
C MET A 79 -2.29 13.31 22.59
N ARG A 80 -3.15 13.79 21.68
CA ARG A 80 -4.59 13.45 21.66
C ARG A 80 -4.89 12.08 21.06
N ARG A 81 -4.07 11.62 20.11
CA ARG A 81 -4.33 10.49 19.23
C ARG A 81 -3.08 9.63 18.98
N PRO A 82 -2.49 9.04 20.03
CA PRO A 82 -1.27 8.23 19.90
C PRO A 82 -1.45 6.99 19.00
N GLU A 83 -2.68 6.50 18.84
CA GLU A 83 -3.02 5.35 18.00
C GLU A 83 -2.93 5.63 16.49
N PHE A 84 -2.94 6.90 16.08
CA PHE A 84 -2.87 7.29 14.68
C PHE A 84 -1.44 7.33 14.14
N GLY A 85 -0.44 6.96 14.94
CA GLY A 85 0.94 6.85 14.47
C GLY A 85 1.69 8.17 14.44
N ARG A 86 2.80 8.21 13.70
CA ARG A 86 3.78 9.30 13.73
C ARG A 86 3.61 10.22 12.53
N HIS A 87 2.45 10.84 12.43
CA HIS A 87 2.17 11.81 11.39
C HIS A 87 2.71 13.20 11.75
N LEU A 88 3.26 13.87 10.74
CA LEU A 88 3.59 15.29 10.75
C LEU A 88 2.45 16.05 10.07
N GLU A 89 1.99 17.10 10.74
CA GLU A 89 1.01 18.03 10.21
C GLU A 89 1.73 19.03 9.30
N THR A 90 1.68 18.78 7.99
CA THR A 90 2.34 19.63 7.01
C THR A 90 1.36 20.19 6.00
N SER A 91 1.73 21.26 5.32
CA SER A 91 0.99 21.78 4.18
C SER A 91 1.95 22.26 3.10
N VAL A 92 1.50 22.18 1.86
CA VAL A 92 2.22 22.72 0.71
C VAL A 92 1.56 24.02 0.31
N ARG A 93 2.36 25.06 0.07
CA ARG A 93 1.89 26.39 -0.33
C ARG A 93 2.57 26.85 -1.61
N SER A 94 1.78 27.34 -2.56
CA SER A 94 2.28 28.10 -3.71
C SER A 94 2.44 29.57 -3.32
N LEU A 95 3.64 30.10 -3.54
CA LEU A 95 3.93 31.52 -3.40
C LEU A 95 3.36 32.36 -4.55
N GLU A 96 3.16 31.76 -5.72
CA GLU A 96 2.65 32.44 -6.91
C GLU A 96 1.14 32.64 -6.85
N THR A 97 0.41 31.60 -6.45
CA THR A 97 -1.06 31.59 -6.47
C THR A 97 -1.67 31.78 -5.08
N GLY A 98 -0.89 31.58 -4.01
CA GLY A 98 -1.39 31.54 -2.63
C GLY A 98 -2.18 30.26 -2.30
N ALA A 99 -2.31 29.33 -3.25
CA ALA A 99 -2.96 28.05 -3.01
C ALA A 99 -2.20 27.26 -1.94
N HIS A 100 -2.93 26.62 -1.04
CA HIS A 100 -2.35 25.75 -0.02
C HIS A 100 -3.17 24.49 0.15
N ILE A 101 -2.52 23.39 0.51
CA ILE A 101 -3.16 22.12 0.79
C ILE A 101 -2.43 21.39 1.91
N GLU A 102 -3.19 20.78 2.81
CA GLU A 102 -2.66 19.92 3.86
C GLU A 102 -2.10 18.61 3.28
N VAL A 103 -0.98 18.18 3.84
CA VAL A 103 -0.25 16.97 3.49
C VAL A 103 0.16 16.28 4.79
N CYS A 104 -0.26 15.03 4.92
CA CYS A 104 0.16 14.21 6.02
C CYS A 104 1.45 13.45 5.62
N ILE A 105 2.53 13.64 6.37
CA ILE A 105 3.79 12.90 6.18
C ILE A 105 3.94 11.95 7.35
N GLU A 106 4.01 10.65 7.09
CA GLU A 106 4.25 9.64 8.12
C GLU A 106 5.76 9.46 8.33
N ALA A 107 6.22 9.68 9.56
CA ALA A 107 7.60 9.48 9.92
C ALA A 107 7.91 7.99 10.11
N THR A 108 8.92 7.50 9.41
CA THR A 108 9.42 6.14 9.55
C THR A 108 10.43 6.06 10.69
N GLY A 109 10.29 5.11 11.63
CA GLY A 109 11.30 4.90 12.67
C GLY A 109 10.75 4.35 13.98
N PHE A 110 11.42 4.66 15.09
CA PHE A 110 11.07 4.16 16.42
C PHE A 110 9.68 4.64 16.89
N GLN A 111 8.78 3.70 17.17
CA GLN A 111 7.36 4.00 17.41
C GLN A 111 7.09 4.95 18.60
N ASN A 112 7.96 4.97 19.62
CA ASN A 112 7.77 5.76 20.83
C ASN A 112 8.60 7.05 20.86
N ALA A 113 9.11 7.50 19.72
CA ALA A 113 9.86 8.74 19.67
C ALA A 113 8.91 9.98 19.77
N PRO A 114 9.34 11.04 20.48
CA PRO A 114 8.60 12.30 20.59
C PRO A 114 8.21 12.89 19.22
N ALA A 115 7.12 13.64 19.17
CA ALA A 115 6.73 14.45 18.02
C ALA A 115 7.83 15.42 17.59
N ILE A 116 8.53 16.02 18.56
CA ILE A 116 9.61 16.94 18.25
C ILE A 116 10.78 16.27 17.53
N ASP A 117 11.09 14.99 17.79
CA ASP A 117 12.16 14.29 17.06
C ASP A 117 11.84 14.20 15.56
N ASP A 118 10.55 14.05 15.21
CA ASP A 118 10.11 14.07 13.81
C ASP A 118 10.15 15.48 13.21
N CYS A 119 9.83 16.51 14.01
CA CYS A 119 9.95 17.90 13.59
C CYS A 119 11.42 18.28 13.34
N VAL A 120 12.34 17.81 14.19
CA VAL A 120 13.80 17.94 13.98
C VAL A 120 14.21 17.24 12.70
N SER A 121 13.74 16.01 12.49
CA SER A 121 14.03 15.24 11.27
C SER A 121 13.54 15.96 10.02
N PHE A 122 12.38 16.61 10.08
CA PHE A 122 11.88 17.45 8.99
C PHE A 122 12.81 18.62 8.68
N VAL A 123 13.29 19.35 9.70
CA VAL A 123 14.22 20.49 9.49
C VAL A 123 15.50 20.01 8.83
N LEU A 124 16.10 18.92 9.32
CA LEU A 124 17.29 18.34 8.74
C LEU A 124 17.06 17.85 7.30
N TRP A 125 15.90 17.25 7.04
CA TRP A 125 15.51 16.79 5.71
C TRP A 125 15.34 17.96 4.73
N ALA A 126 14.78 19.07 5.17
CA ALA A 126 14.70 20.30 4.39
C ALA A 126 16.08 20.89 4.08
N GLU A 127 17.04 20.85 5.02
CA GLU A 127 18.43 21.27 4.75
C GLU A 127 19.11 20.41 3.67
N THR A 128 18.69 19.15 3.50
CA THR A 128 19.16 18.31 2.37
C THR A 128 18.46 18.60 1.04
N GLY A 129 17.53 19.56 1.00
CA GLY A 129 16.71 19.85 -0.18
C GLY A 129 15.60 18.82 -0.40
N PHE A 130 15.08 18.22 0.68
CA PHE A 130 14.02 17.21 0.63
C PHE A 130 14.36 16.00 -0.25
N PHE A 131 15.54 15.41 -0.04
CA PHE A 131 15.97 14.23 -0.78
C PHE A 131 14.94 13.08 -0.65
N GLU A 132 14.57 12.47 -1.78
CA GLU A 132 13.58 11.38 -1.88
C GLU A 132 12.23 11.63 -1.16
N PRO A 133 11.43 12.62 -1.62
CA PRO A 133 10.18 12.95 -0.98
C PRO A 133 9.09 11.89 -1.19
N PRO A 134 8.22 11.66 -0.18
CA PRO A 134 7.16 10.68 -0.28
C PRO A 134 6.21 11.04 -1.42
N SER A 135 5.65 10.02 -2.07
CA SER A 135 4.74 10.20 -3.21
C SER A 135 3.51 11.05 -2.84
N THR A 136 3.03 10.97 -1.60
CA THR A 136 1.93 11.78 -1.08
C THR A 136 2.23 13.27 -1.15
N LEU A 137 3.44 13.68 -0.81
CA LEU A 137 3.89 15.06 -0.90
C LEU A 137 4.04 15.49 -2.37
N ASN A 138 4.67 14.66 -3.21
CA ASN A 138 4.82 14.95 -4.64
C ASN A 138 3.48 15.15 -5.36
N ASP A 139 2.49 14.30 -5.06
CA ASP A 139 1.14 14.42 -5.62
C ASP A 139 0.47 15.74 -5.23
N LYS A 140 0.67 16.19 -4.00
CA LYS A 140 0.08 17.43 -3.46
C LYS A 140 0.80 18.68 -3.98
N ILE A 141 2.12 18.61 -4.17
CA ILE A 141 2.89 19.65 -4.87
C ILE A 141 2.40 19.78 -6.31
N LEU A 142 2.19 18.66 -7.01
CA LEU A 142 1.65 18.68 -8.36
C LEU A 142 0.27 19.34 -8.40
N TYR A 143 -0.61 18.98 -7.46
CA TYR A 143 -1.94 19.60 -7.36
C TYR A 143 -1.89 21.12 -7.19
N VAL A 144 -1.02 21.61 -6.30
CA VAL A 144 -0.88 23.05 -6.04
C VAL A 144 -0.23 23.80 -7.21
N ARG A 145 0.68 23.14 -7.94
CA ARG A 145 1.41 23.75 -9.05
C ARG A 145 0.64 23.73 -10.37
N ASP A 146 0.00 22.62 -10.67
CA ASP A 146 -0.75 22.38 -11.90
C ASP A 146 -1.94 21.45 -11.63
N PRO A 147 -3.09 22.05 -11.22
CA PRO A 147 -4.31 21.29 -10.94
C PRO A 147 -4.81 20.49 -12.15
N GLU A 148 -4.68 21.01 -13.37
CA GLU A 148 -5.15 20.32 -14.58
C GLU A 148 -4.33 19.07 -14.86
N LEU A 149 -3.00 19.16 -14.76
CA LEU A 149 -2.13 18.00 -14.92
C LEU A 149 -2.37 16.96 -13.83
N TYR A 150 -2.61 17.40 -12.59
CA TYR A 150 -2.98 16.52 -11.50
C TYR A 150 -4.26 15.73 -11.81
N GLU A 151 -5.33 16.41 -12.24
CA GLU A 151 -6.60 15.77 -12.58
C GLU A 151 -6.45 14.76 -13.74
N ARG A 152 -5.68 15.11 -14.78
CA ARG A 152 -5.41 14.20 -15.91
C ARG A 152 -4.66 12.95 -15.47
N ARG A 153 -3.63 13.09 -14.62
CA ARG A 153 -2.90 11.94 -14.07
C ARG A 153 -3.81 11.09 -13.19
N GLN A 154 -4.65 11.71 -12.37
CA GLN A 154 -5.57 10.97 -11.51
C GLN A 154 -6.62 10.20 -12.31
N ALA A 155 -7.18 10.81 -13.35
CA ALA A 155 -8.09 10.14 -14.27
C ALA A 155 -7.41 8.96 -14.99
N ALA A 156 -6.15 9.11 -15.39
CA ALA A 156 -5.37 8.04 -15.99
C ALA A 156 -5.15 6.86 -15.02
N ARG A 157 -4.76 7.14 -13.77
CA ARG A 157 -4.59 6.13 -12.70
C ARG A 157 -5.89 5.35 -12.44
N VAL A 158 -7.02 6.06 -12.33
CA VAL A 158 -8.34 5.44 -12.13
C VAL A 158 -8.75 4.59 -13.32
N ALA A 159 -8.51 5.07 -14.54
CA ALA A 159 -8.82 4.31 -15.76
C ALA A 159 -7.96 3.05 -15.89
N GLU A 160 -6.67 3.12 -15.54
CA GLU A 160 -5.76 1.98 -15.52
C GLU A 160 -6.18 0.93 -14.47
N ALA A 161 -6.45 1.36 -13.23
CA ALA A 161 -6.94 0.49 -12.17
C ALA A 161 -8.26 -0.20 -12.55
N LYS A 162 -9.17 0.53 -13.21
CA LYS A 162 -10.42 -0.04 -13.72
C LYS A 162 -10.17 -1.13 -14.77
N ARG A 163 -9.30 -0.88 -15.75
CA ARG A 163 -8.93 -1.88 -16.78
C ARG A 163 -8.27 -3.11 -16.17
N GLU A 164 -7.44 -2.93 -15.15
CA GLU A 164 -6.83 -4.04 -14.45
C GLU A 164 -7.84 -4.87 -13.66
N MET A 165 -8.76 -4.22 -12.94
CA MET A 165 -9.85 -4.91 -12.25
C MET A 165 -10.74 -5.69 -13.22
N GLU A 166 -11.10 -5.10 -14.36
CA GLU A 166 -11.88 -5.77 -15.42
C GLU A 166 -11.15 -7.00 -15.97
N ARG A 167 -9.83 -6.94 -16.15
CA ARG A 167 -9.02 -8.11 -16.56
C ARG A 167 -9.06 -9.20 -15.49
N GLN A 168 -8.83 -8.84 -14.23
CA GLN A 168 -8.88 -9.81 -13.13
C GLN A 168 -10.24 -10.49 -12.98
N ILE A 169 -11.34 -9.76 -13.19
CA ILE A 169 -12.69 -10.34 -13.17
C ILE A 169 -12.85 -11.36 -14.29
N LYS A 170 -12.48 -10.98 -15.52
CA LYS A 170 -12.57 -11.88 -16.68
C LYS A 170 -11.72 -13.13 -16.49
N ASP A 171 -10.50 -13.00 -15.98
CA ASP A 171 -9.61 -14.14 -15.73
C ASP A 171 -10.21 -15.08 -14.67
N ARG A 172 -10.84 -14.53 -13.62
CA ARG A 172 -11.56 -15.33 -12.61
C ARG A 172 -12.78 -16.03 -13.17
N GLU A 173 -13.53 -15.38 -14.06
CA GLU A 173 -14.69 -15.98 -14.73
C GLU A 173 -14.26 -17.13 -15.65
N LEU A 174 -13.24 -16.91 -16.48
CA LEU A 174 -12.68 -17.95 -17.35
C LEU A 174 -12.18 -19.15 -16.54
N ALA A 175 -11.45 -18.92 -15.44
CA ALA A 175 -10.98 -19.99 -14.57
C ALA A 175 -12.14 -20.79 -13.93
N ARG A 176 -13.26 -20.13 -13.62
CA ARG A 176 -14.46 -20.81 -13.11
C ARG A 176 -15.11 -21.66 -14.18
N GLU A 177 -15.27 -21.13 -15.40
CA GLU A 177 -15.83 -21.87 -16.53
C GLU A 177 -14.98 -23.10 -16.87
N GLU A 178 -13.65 -22.95 -16.94
CA GLU A 178 -12.76 -24.08 -17.16
C GLU A 178 -12.87 -25.14 -16.06
N SER A 179 -12.99 -24.73 -14.80
CA SER A 179 -13.15 -25.66 -13.67
C SER A 179 -14.48 -26.43 -13.76
N LEU A 180 -15.56 -25.74 -14.12
CA LEU A 180 -16.87 -26.35 -14.33
C LEU A 180 -16.83 -27.35 -15.49
N ALA A 181 -16.27 -26.97 -16.63
CA ALA A 181 -16.12 -27.84 -17.79
C ALA A 181 -15.28 -29.09 -17.47
N ARG A 182 -14.19 -28.92 -16.71
CA ARG A 182 -13.37 -30.07 -16.23
C ARG A 182 -14.17 -30.99 -15.30
N SER A 183 -14.91 -30.42 -14.35
CA SER A 183 -15.74 -31.20 -13.43
C SER A 183 -16.85 -31.96 -14.17
N GLU A 184 -17.48 -31.34 -15.17
CA GLU A 184 -18.50 -31.96 -16.00
C GLU A 184 -17.92 -33.11 -16.84
N ALA A 185 -16.79 -32.88 -17.50
CA ALA A 185 -16.10 -33.92 -18.26
C ALA A 185 -15.70 -35.11 -17.37
N GLN A 186 -15.20 -34.86 -16.16
CA GLN A 186 -14.89 -35.91 -15.19
C GLN A 186 -16.14 -36.70 -14.76
N SER A 187 -17.26 -36.02 -14.51
CA SER A 187 -18.54 -36.65 -14.18
C SER A 187 -19.02 -37.56 -15.31
N ASN A 188 -18.96 -37.07 -16.56
CA ASN A 188 -19.35 -37.85 -17.73
C ASN A 188 -18.49 -39.11 -17.91
N ILE A 189 -17.17 -38.99 -17.71
CA ILE A 189 -16.27 -40.16 -17.73
C ILE A 189 -16.67 -41.17 -16.65
N MET A 190 -16.99 -40.72 -15.44
CA MET A 190 -17.40 -41.62 -14.36
C MET A 190 -18.71 -42.34 -14.67
N LEU A 191 -19.71 -41.63 -15.19
CA LEU A 191 -20.99 -42.23 -15.61
C LEU A 191 -20.80 -43.30 -16.69
N GLU A 192 -19.99 -43.01 -17.71
CA GLU A 192 -19.71 -43.97 -18.78
C GLU A 192 -18.89 -45.18 -18.29
N ARG A 193 -17.94 -44.97 -17.37
CA ARG A 193 -17.20 -46.08 -16.74
C ARG A 193 -18.13 -47.00 -15.96
N GLU A 194 -19.10 -46.42 -15.24
CA GLU A 194 -20.10 -47.18 -14.51
C GLU A 194 -21.04 -47.94 -15.47
N ARG A 195 -21.47 -47.33 -16.57
CA ARG A 195 -22.22 -48.01 -17.63
C ARG A 195 -21.46 -49.23 -18.16
N VAL A 196 -20.18 -49.06 -18.51
CA VAL A 196 -19.33 -50.15 -19.04
C VAL A 196 -19.15 -51.28 -18.03
N ARG A 197 -18.97 -50.95 -16.74
CA ARG A 197 -18.87 -51.96 -15.66
C ARG A 197 -20.14 -52.79 -15.49
N ASN A 198 -21.30 -52.22 -15.82
CA ASN A 198 -22.60 -52.86 -15.71
C ASN A 198 -23.02 -53.65 -16.97
N LEU A 199 -22.19 -53.70 -18.02
CA LEU A 199 -22.44 -54.53 -19.19
C LEU A 199 -22.26 -56.02 -18.90
N SER A 200 -23.04 -56.87 -19.57
CA SER A 200 -22.77 -58.31 -19.56
C SER A 200 -21.50 -58.63 -20.35
N TRP A 201 -20.88 -59.79 -20.05
CA TRP A 201 -19.67 -60.25 -20.75
C TRP A 201 -19.79 -60.27 -22.28
N ARG A 202 -20.97 -60.61 -22.83
CA ARG A 202 -21.19 -60.63 -24.28
C ARG A 202 -21.25 -59.22 -24.86
N GLU A 203 -21.91 -58.29 -24.16
CA GLU A 203 -22.03 -56.89 -24.58
C GLU A 203 -20.69 -56.17 -24.50
N LEU A 204 -19.90 -56.43 -23.45
CA LEU A 204 -18.57 -55.85 -23.26
C LEU A 204 -17.60 -56.24 -24.39
N ILE A 205 -17.58 -57.52 -24.80
CA ILE A 205 -16.76 -58.01 -25.91
C ILE A 205 -17.21 -57.37 -27.23
N ALA A 206 -18.52 -57.38 -27.50
CA ALA A 206 -19.07 -56.79 -28.73
C ALA A 206 -18.78 -55.27 -28.82
N GLU A 207 -18.90 -54.54 -27.71
CA GLU A 207 -18.58 -53.11 -27.67
C GLU A 207 -17.07 -52.86 -27.85
N HIS A 208 -16.19 -53.72 -27.32
CA HIS A 208 -14.75 -53.62 -27.51
C HIS A 208 -14.33 -53.90 -28.97
N GLU A 209 -14.87 -54.96 -29.58
CA GLU A 209 -14.56 -55.36 -30.96
C GLU A 209 -15.11 -54.39 -32.01
N SER A 210 -16.23 -53.74 -31.72
CA SER A 210 -16.83 -52.74 -32.62
C SER A 210 -16.26 -51.33 -32.46
N ALA A 211 -15.51 -51.06 -31.38
CA ALA A 211 -14.95 -49.74 -31.15
C ALA A 211 -13.71 -49.47 -32.02
N GLY A 212 -13.72 -48.32 -32.69
CA GLY A 212 -12.56 -47.81 -33.40
C GLY A 212 -11.47 -47.27 -32.46
N PRO A 213 -10.34 -46.79 -33.01
CA PRO A 213 -9.29 -46.14 -32.25
C PRO A 213 -9.86 -44.95 -31.43
N PRO A 214 -9.45 -44.76 -30.17
CA PRO A 214 -9.97 -43.67 -29.35
C PRO A 214 -9.59 -42.31 -29.95
N THR A 215 -10.59 -41.43 -30.12
CA THR A 215 -10.44 -40.09 -30.71
C THR A 215 -10.46 -38.96 -29.68
N ASP A 216 -10.94 -39.24 -28.47
CA ASP A 216 -11.01 -38.30 -27.35
C ASP A 216 -10.66 -38.98 -26.02
N ASP A 217 -10.52 -38.16 -24.97
CA ASP A 217 -10.12 -38.60 -23.64
C ASP A 217 -11.11 -39.60 -23.03
N ILE A 218 -12.41 -39.46 -23.35
CA ILE A 218 -13.47 -40.34 -22.86
C ILE A 218 -13.32 -41.73 -23.50
N SER A 219 -13.24 -41.78 -24.82
CA SER A 219 -13.06 -43.00 -25.60
C SER A 219 -11.76 -43.71 -25.24
N SER A 220 -10.68 -42.95 -24.97
CA SER A 220 -9.41 -43.47 -24.49
C SER A 220 -9.54 -44.11 -23.11
N ALA A 221 -10.16 -43.40 -22.15
CA ALA A 221 -10.39 -43.92 -20.81
C ALA A 221 -11.29 -45.17 -20.80
N LEU A 222 -12.32 -45.23 -21.64
CA LEU A 222 -13.21 -46.38 -21.77
C LEU A 222 -12.56 -47.54 -22.51
N TYR A 223 -11.72 -47.28 -23.51
CA TYR A 223 -10.92 -48.31 -24.18
C TYR A 223 -10.00 -49.02 -23.18
N HIS A 224 -9.24 -48.27 -22.39
CA HIS A 224 -8.38 -48.84 -21.35
C HIS A 224 -9.17 -49.61 -20.28
N LEU A 225 -10.33 -49.09 -19.86
CA LEU A 225 -11.19 -49.80 -18.91
C LEU A 225 -11.69 -51.13 -19.47
N ARG A 226 -12.20 -51.15 -20.71
CA ARG A 226 -12.68 -52.38 -21.37
C ARG A 226 -11.57 -53.41 -21.51
N VAL A 227 -10.37 -52.99 -21.95
CA VAL A 227 -9.19 -53.86 -22.01
C VAL A 227 -8.89 -54.46 -20.63
N SER A 228 -8.90 -53.64 -19.58
CA SER A 228 -8.64 -54.10 -18.21
C SER A 228 -9.71 -55.07 -17.67
N LEU A 229 -10.97 -54.91 -18.07
CA LEU A 229 -12.06 -55.81 -17.63
C LEU A 229 -12.06 -57.12 -18.41
N LEU A 230 -11.64 -57.09 -19.68
CA LEU A 230 -11.52 -58.27 -20.54
C LEU A 230 -10.24 -59.07 -20.29
N THR A 231 -9.22 -58.46 -19.67
CA THR A 231 -8.02 -59.16 -19.21
C THR A 231 -8.25 -59.71 -17.80
N LEU A 232 -8.13 -61.03 -17.64
CA LEU A 232 -8.22 -61.67 -16.33
C LEU A 232 -7.11 -61.15 -15.40
N PRO A 233 -7.37 -60.95 -14.10
CA PRO A 233 -6.31 -60.67 -13.16
C PRO A 233 -5.33 -61.86 -13.13
N ALA A 234 -4.04 -61.56 -13.03
CA ALA A 234 -3.02 -62.59 -12.83
C ALA A 234 -3.39 -63.47 -11.61
N PRO A 235 -3.08 -64.78 -11.63
CA PRO A 235 -3.46 -65.69 -10.55
C PRO A 235 -2.93 -65.15 -9.20
N GLY A 236 -3.82 -64.70 -8.32
CA GLY A 236 -3.48 -64.26 -6.95
C GLY A 236 -3.95 -62.88 -6.50
N HIS A 237 -4.71 -62.10 -7.30
CA HIS A 237 -5.33 -60.85 -6.83
C HIS A 237 -6.80 -61.06 -6.39
N PRO A 238 -7.21 -60.61 -5.19
CA PRO A 238 -8.56 -60.83 -4.68
C PRO A 238 -9.58 -59.97 -5.43
N ILE A 239 -10.68 -60.61 -5.85
CA ILE A 239 -11.82 -59.95 -6.50
C ILE A 239 -12.71 -59.38 -5.39
N GLY A 240 -12.90 -58.05 -5.40
CA GLY A 240 -13.94 -57.38 -4.62
C GLY A 240 -13.45 -56.61 -3.40
N GLN A 241 -12.72 -55.51 -3.60
CA GLN A 241 -12.80 -54.32 -2.74
C GLN A 241 -12.41 -53.10 -3.58
N HIS A 242 -13.40 -52.33 -4.03
CA HIS A 242 -13.35 -50.88 -4.26
C HIS A 242 -14.77 -50.37 -4.49
#